data_AF-A0AAV7HN59-F1
#
_entry.id   AF-A0AAV7HN59-F1
#
_cell.length_a   1.000
_cell.length_b   1.000
_cell.length_c   1.000
_cell.angle_alpha   90.00
_cell.angle_beta   90.00
_cell.angle_gamma   90.00
#
_symmetry.space_group_name_H-M   'P 1'
#
loop_
_entity.id
_entity.type
_entity.pdbx_description
1 polymer ?
#
loop_
_entity_poly.entity_id
_entity_poly.type
_entity_poly.pdbx_seq_one_letter_code
_entity_poly.pdbx_strand_id
1 'polypeptide(L)'
;MANNVSVANSLETHISPCPLPNDTNKLAEENLSSDSFVNHAAIAWVAERREWVGDQTRKMCRSPREPIISWCTTYDDLLSTNNPFPQPIPLSEMVDFLVDIWHEEGLYD
;
A
#
# COMPACT_ATOMS: atom_id res chain seq x y z
N MET A 1 1.93 -8.98 43.64
CA MET A 1 2.07 -7.65 43.01
C MET A 1 2.39 -7.86 41.55
N ALA A 2 1.54 -7.40 40.65
CA ALA A 2 1.82 -7.33 39.22
C ALA A 2 0.97 -6.21 38.58
N ASN A 3 1.56 -5.57 37.56
CA ASN A 3 0.92 -4.85 36.46
C ASN A 3 0.60 -3.36 36.74
N ASN A 4 1.53 -2.43 36.46
CA ASN A 4 1.87 -1.79 35.17
C ASN A 4 0.92 -0.63 34.80
N VAL A 5 1.14 0.53 35.43
CA VAL A 5 0.51 1.79 35.01
C VAL A 5 1.24 2.31 33.77
N SER A 6 0.77 1.90 32.60
CA SER A 6 1.01 2.61 31.34
C SER A 6 -0.23 3.44 31.03
N VAL A 7 -0.30 4.66 31.56
CA VAL A 7 -1.23 5.67 31.05
C VAL A 7 -0.60 6.24 29.78
N ALA A 8 -0.98 5.67 28.65
CA ALA A 8 -0.79 6.29 27.36
C ALA A 8 -1.72 7.50 27.28
N ASN A 9 -1.13 8.68 27.03
CA ASN A 9 -1.84 9.90 26.67
C ASN A 9 -2.47 9.69 25.30
N SER A 10 -3.74 9.26 25.27
CA SER A 10 -4.53 9.18 24.06
C SER A 10 -5.20 10.52 23.82
N LEU A 11 -4.68 11.29 22.85
CA LEU A 11 -5.34 12.48 22.33
C LEU A 11 -6.69 12.05 21.72
N GLU A 12 -7.79 12.44 22.39
CA GLU A 12 -9.15 12.31 21.88
C GLU A 12 -9.29 13.12 20.58
N THR A 13 -9.42 12.42 19.46
CA THR A 13 -10.10 12.95 18.28
C THR A 13 -11.61 12.81 18.52
N HIS A 14 -12.28 13.94 18.74
CA HIS A 14 -13.73 14.02 18.84
C HIS A 14 -14.39 13.54 17.53
N ILE A 15 -14.85 12.30 17.50
CA ILE A 15 -15.76 11.81 16.47
C ILE A 15 -17.17 11.92 17.04
N SER A 16 -17.91 12.95 16.62
CA SER A 16 -19.35 13.05 16.88
C SER A 16 -20.11 11.92 16.18
N PRO A 17 -20.96 11.14 16.87
CA PRO A 17 -21.84 10.17 16.23
C PRO A 17 -23.09 10.86 15.67
N CYS A 18 -23.34 10.73 14.36
CA CYS A 18 -24.62 11.12 13.77
C CYS A 18 -25.75 10.19 14.28
N PRO A 19 -26.96 10.69 14.60
CA PRO A 19 -28.06 9.84 15.07
C PRO A 19 -28.76 9.11 13.91
N LEU A 20 -28.97 7.80 14.06
CA LEU A 20 -29.93 7.02 13.27
C LEU A 20 -31.35 7.27 13.83
N PRO A 21 -32.38 7.56 13.00
CA PRO A 21 -33.76 7.61 13.47
C PRO A 21 -34.42 6.22 13.35
N ASN A 22 -35.01 5.77 14.47
CA ASN A 22 -35.86 4.58 14.60
C ASN A 22 -37.21 4.76 13.89
N ASP A 23 -37.73 3.66 13.35
CA ASP A 23 -39.01 3.52 12.66
C ASP A 23 -40.24 3.93 13.49
N THR A 24 -41.15 4.72 12.91
CA THR A 24 -42.59 4.67 13.22
C THR A 24 -43.43 4.84 11.94
N ASN A 25 -44.33 3.89 11.75
CA ASN A 25 -45.19 3.76 10.58
C ASN A 25 -46.24 4.89 10.45
N LYS A 26 -46.52 5.28 9.19
CA LYS A 26 -47.86 5.50 8.57
C LYS A 26 -48.05 6.85 7.82
N LEU A 27 -48.18 6.69 6.49
CA LEU A 27 -48.91 7.52 5.51
C LEU A 27 -48.42 8.95 5.24
N ALA A 28 -47.62 9.09 4.18
CA ALA A 28 -47.93 9.97 3.05
C ALA A 28 -46.99 9.62 1.88
N GLU A 29 -47.56 9.09 0.80
CA GLU A 29 -46.89 9.02 -0.50
C GLU A 29 -46.69 10.45 -1.02
N GLU A 30 -45.60 11.11 -0.65
CA GLU A 30 -45.20 12.36 -1.31
C GLU A 30 -43.69 12.38 -1.54
N ASN A 31 -43.33 12.36 -2.83
CA ASN A 31 -42.00 12.49 -3.42
C ASN A 31 -41.13 11.21 -3.50
N LEU A 32 -41.52 10.34 -4.44
CA LEU A 32 -40.61 9.50 -5.23
C LEU A 32 -39.54 10.37 -5.91
N SER A 33 -38.51 10.81 -5.18
CA SER A 33 -37.25 11.35 -5.70
C SER A 33 -36.32 11.60 -4.52
N SER A 34 -35.92 10.54 -3.80
CA SER A 34 -34.67 10.63 -3.04
C SER A 34 -33.56 10.72 -4.09
N ASP A 35 -33.27 11.95 -4.51
CA ASP A 35 -32.17 12.28 -5.40
C ASP A 35 -30.89 11.76 -4.74
N SER A 36 -30.47 10.56 -5.11
CA SER A 36 -29.35 9.90 -4.46
C SER A 36 -28.12 10.74 -4.74
N PHE A 37 -27.48 11.26 -3.70
CA PHE A 37 -26.27 12.05 -3.87
C PHE A 37 -25.19 11.23 -4.60
N VAL A 38 -24.79 11.69 -5.78
CA VAL A 38 -23.73 11.08 -6.58
C VAL A 38 -22.43 11.85 -6.37
N ASN A 39 -21.42 11.19 -5.83
CA ASN A 39 -20.07 11.75 -5.71
C ASN A 39 -19.31 11.63 -7.04
N HIS A 40 -19.47 12.63 -7.90
CA HIS A 40 -18.84 12.69 -9.22
C HIS A 40 -17.30 12.67 -9.14
N ALA A 41 -16.70 13.26 -8.10
CA ALA A 41 -15.24 13.28 -7.92
C ALA A 41 -14.69 11.89 -7.58
N ALA A 42 -15.39 11.12 -6.74
CA ALA A 42 -15.01 9.74 -6.43
C ALA A 42 -15.08 8.86 -7.69
N ILE A 43 -16.11 9.05 -8.53
CA ILE A 43 -16.25 8.31 -9.79
C ILE A 43 -15.09 8.64 -10.74
N ALA A 44 -14.77 9.94 -10.90
CA ALA A 44 -13.65 10.37 -11.74
C ALA A 44 -12.31 9.79 -11.25
N TRP A 45 -12.04 9.84 -9.94
CA TRP A 45 -10.83 9.26 -9.36
C TRP A 45 -10.73 7.75 -9.57
N VAL A 46 -11.84 7.01 -9.40
CA VAL A 46 -11.84 5.56 -9.67
C VAL A 46 -11.54 5.27 -11.14
N ALA A 47 -12.10 6.06 -12.05
CA ALA A 47 -11.85 5.93 -13.49
C ALA A 47 -10.37 6.19 -13.83
N GLU A 48 -9.82 7.31 -13.38
CA GLU A 48 -8.42 7.66 -13.60
C GLU A 48 -7.47 6.63 -12.97
N ARG A 49 -7.76 6.17 -11.75
CA ARG A 49 -6.94 5.13 -11.09
C ARG A 49 -6.92 3.82 -11.88
N ARG A 50 -8.05 3.41 -12.47
CA ARG A 50 -8.11 2.22 -13.32
C ARG A 50 -7.22 2.37 -14.55
N GLU A 51 -7.22 3.54 -15.17
CA GLU A 51 -6.35 3.85 -16.31
C GLU A 51 -4.87 3.83 -15.93
N TRP A 52 -4.50 4.48 -14.83
CA TRP A 52 -3.11 4.55 -14.33
C TRP A 52 -2.54 3.19 -13.92
N VAL A 53 -3.33 2.34 -13.25
CA VAL A 53 -2.87 1.03 -12.80
C VAL A 53 -2.61 0.09 -13.98
N GLY A 54 -3.29 0.33 -15.12
CA GLY A 54 -3.19 -0.43 -16.36
C GLY A 54 -3.57 -1.90 -16.20
N ASP A 55 -3.20 -2.73 -17.18
CA ASP A 55 -3.42 -4.17 -17.14
C ASP A 55 -2.58 -4.84 -16.05
N GLN A 56 -3.21 -5.11 -14.90
CA GLN A 56 -2.61 -5.89 -13.80
C GLN A 56 -2.32 -7.34 -14.19
N THR A 57 -2.99 -7.87 -15.21
CA THR A 57 -2.74 -9.22 -15.77
C THR A 57 -1.30 -9.35 -16.28
N ARG A 58 -0.71 -8.28 -16.82
CA ARG A 58 0.70 -8.22 -17.25
C ARG A 58 1.68 -8.23 -16.07
N LYS A 59 1.26 -7.80 -14.87
CA LYS A 59 2.07 -7.86 -13.65
C LYS A 59 2.11 -9.28 -13.06
N MET A 60 1.02 -10.04 -13.20
CA MET A 60 0.92 -11.43 -12.72
C MET A 60 1.62 -12.43 -13.64
N CYS A 61 1.75 -12.12 -14.94
CA CYS A 61 2.41 -12.99 -15.92
C CYS A 61 3.87 -12.58 -16.15
N ARG A 62 4.65 -12.37 -15.08
CA ARG A 62 6.11 -12.31 -15.20
C ARG A 62 6.62 -13.72 -14.97
N SER A 63 7.14 -14.35 -16.02
CA SER A 63 7.84 -15.62 -15.90
C SER A 63 8.99 -15.48 -14.90
N PRO A 64 9.37 -16.56 -14.18
CA PRO A 64 10.61 -16.58 -13.42
C PRO A 64 11.74 -16.07 -14.30
N ARG A 65 12.41 -15.02 -13.85
CA ARG A 65 13.52 -14.39 -14.56
C ARG A 65 14.81 -14.71 -13.80
N GLU A 66 15.90 -14.87 -14.53
CA GLU A 66 17.22 -14.97 -13.92
C GLU A 66 17.54 -13.70 -13.12
N PRO A 67 18.26 -13.83 -11.98
CA PRO A 67 18.73 -12.68 -11.21
C PRO A 67 19.52 -11.71 -12.10
N ILE A 68 19.28 -10.42 -11.91
CA ILE A 68 19.99 -9.33 -12.60
C ILE A 68 21.31 -9.03 -11.90
N ILE A 69 21.27 -9.04 -10.56
CA ILE A 69 22.43 -8.90 -9.70
C ILE A 69 23.11 -10.26 -9.66
N SER A 70 24.40 -10.26 -10.02
CA SER A 70 25.21 -11.47 -9.92
C SER A 70 25.45 -11.79 -8.45
N TRP A 71 25.52 -13.07 -8.12
CA TRP A 71 25.97 -13.52 -6.81
C TRP A 71 27.40 -13.07 -6.47
N CYS A 72 28.22 -12.75 -7.49
CA CYS A 72 29.57 -12.19 -7.27
C CYS A 72 29.60 -10.67 -7.11
N THR A 73 28.47 -9.98 -7.29
CA THR A 73 28.43 -8.53 -7.24
C THR A 73 28.68 -8.09 -5.80
N THR A 74 29.57 -7.12 -5.60
CA THR A 74 29.76 -6.47 -4.29
C THR A 74 28.93 -5.18 -4.21
N TYR A 75 28.71 -4.65 -3.01
CA TYR A 75 28.06 -3.36 -2.82
C TYR A 75 28.76 -2.24 -3.61
N ASP A 76 30.10 -2.23 -3.56
CA ASP A 76 30.91 -1.27 -4.30
C ASP A 76 30.75 -1.43 -5.82
N ASP A 77 30.70 -2.65 -6.37
CA ASP A 77 30.47 -2.86 -7.81
C ASP A 77 29.12 -2.26 -8.26
N LEU A 78 28.10 -2.38 -7.41
CA LEU A 78 26.75 -1.88 -7.66
C LEU A 78 26.68 -0.35 -7.64
N LEU A 79 27.44 0.30 -6.75
CA LEU A 79 27.51 1.76 -6.64
C LEU A 79 28.61 2.40 -7.48
N SER A 80 29.56 1.61 -7.98
CA SER A 80 30.69 2.09 -8.80
C SER A 80 30.22 2.74 -10.09
N THR A 81 29.04 2.35 -10.60
CA THR A 81 28.47 2.95 -11.81
C THR A 81 27.03 3.41 -11.57
N ASN A 82 26.71 4.63 -12.00
CA ASN A 82 25.33 5.14 -11.99
C ASN A 82 24.56 4.74 -13.25
N ASN A 83 25.03 3.70 -13.96
CA ASN A 83 24.39 3.25 -15.17
C ASN A 83 23.10 2.49 -14.81
N PRO A 84 21.99 2.71 -15.55
CA PRO A 84 20.78 1.96 -15.32
C PRO A 84 21.00 0.47 -15.63
N PHE A 85 20.38 -0.40 -14.84
CA PHE A 85 20.36 -1.83 -15.13
C PHE A 85 19.69 -2.10 -16.48
N PRO A 86 20.11 -3.17 -17.19
CA PRO A 86 19.50 -3.53 -18.47
C PRO A 86 18.00 -3.79 -18.35
N GLN A 87 17.53 -4.15 -17.16
CA GLN A 87 16.12 -4.37 -16.84
C GLN A 87 15.85 -4.01 -15.36
N PRO A 88 14.60 -3.66 -14.99
CA PRO A 88 14.24 -3.32 -13.61
C PRO A 88 14.51 -4.49 -12.65
N ILE A 89 15.07 -4.18 -11.49
CA ILE A 89 15.37 -5.18 -10.46
C ILE A 89 14.15 -5.43 -9.56
N PRO A 90 13.69 -6.68 -9.42
CA PRO A 90 12.68 -7.05 -8.43
C PRO A 90 13.12 -6.65 -7.03
N LEU A 91 12.21 -6.09 -6.24
CA LEU A 91 12.53 -5.67 -4.88
C LEU A 91 13.08 -6.82 -4.02
N SER A 92 12.54 -8.04 -4.17
CA SER A 92 13.01 -9.22 -3.46
C SER A 92 14.49 -9.49 -3.72
N GLU A 93 14.93 -9.38 -4.98
CA GLU A 93 16.32 -9.62 -5.37
C GLU A 93 17.28 -8.61 -4.74
N MET A 94 16.89 -7.33 -4.67
CA MET A 94 17.67 -6.31 -3.95
C MET A 94 17.74 -6.58 -2.45
N VAL A 95 16.65 -7.05 -1.85
CA VAL A 95 16.61 -7.37 -0.42
C VAL A 95 17.51 -8.57 -0.12
N ASP A 96 17.40 -9.64 -0.90
CA ASP A 96 18.22 -10.85 -0.75
C ASP A 96 19.71 -10.51 -0.86
N PHE A 97 20.10 -9.74 -1.89
CA PHE A 97 21.47 -9.25 -2.08
C PHE A 97 22.01 -8.44 -0.89
N LEU A 98 21.22 -7.50 -0.35
CA LEU A 98 21.65 -6.67 0.78
C LEU A 98 21.82 -7.49 2.06
N VAL A 99 20.93 -8.46 2.29
CA VAL A 99 21.01 -9.37 3.43
C VAL A 99 22.31 -10.18 3.38
N ASP A 100 22.70 -10.69 2.21
CA ASP A 100 23.94 -11.44 2.03
C ASP A 100 25.17 -10.59 2.37
N ILE A 101 25.25 -9.36 1.83
CA ILE A 101 26.36 -8.43 2.10
C ILE A 101 26.45 -8.07 3.58
N TRP A 102 25.32 -7.73 4.20
CA TRP A 102 25.32 -7.34 5.61
C TRP A 102 25.73 -8.50 6.53
N HIS A 103 25.39 -9.74 6.17
CA HIS A 103 25.88 -10.92 6.86
C HIS A 103 27.38 -11.13 6.69
N GLU A 104 27.91 -10.93 5.48
CA GLU A 104 29.35 -11.03 5.21
C GLU A 104 30.16 -9.96 5.96
N GLU A 105 29.62 -8.74 6.08
CA GLU A 105 30.26 -7.61 6.77
C GLU A 105 30.10 -7.65 8.30
N GLY A 106 29.28 -8.56 8.84
CA GLY A 106 29.04 -8.68 10.29
C GLY A 106 28.26 -7.50 10.89
N LEU A 107 27.42 -6.82 10.11
CA LEU A 107 26.61 -5.68 10.54
C LEU A 107 25.45 -6.07 11.48
N TYR A 108 25.17 -7.37 11.62
CA TYR A 108 24.06 -7.92 12.39
C TYR A 108 24.46 -8.84 13.56
N ASP A 109 25.76 -8.90 13.92
CA ASP A 109 26.26 -9.67 15.08
C ASP A 109 26.15 -8.93 16.43
#